data_AF-A0AA90J6A8-F1
#
_entry.id   AF-A0AA90J6A8-F1
#
_cell.length_a   1.000
_cell.length_b   1.000
_cell.length_c   1.000
_cell.angle_alpha   90.00
_cell.angle_beta   90.00
_cell.angle_gamma   90.00
#
_symmetry.space_group_name_H-M   'P 1'
#
loop_
_entity.id
_entity.type
_entity.pdbx_description
1 polymer ?
#
loop_
_entity_poly.entity_id
_entity_poly.type
_entity_poly.pdbx_seq_one_letter_code
_entity_poly.pdbx_strand_id
1 'polypeptide(L)' 'MKLKDDPDIIRWINSRPRQALFVSVAMVISTMSIGLFKGFDMWTSDFLIFSCLLIGFGLLVGWLQKIYYKKVIFEENSDH' A
#
# COMPACT_ATOMS: atom_id res chain seq x y z
N MET A 1 10.02 6.14 27.56
CA MET A 1 10.30 6.59 26.18
C MET A 1 8.98 7.05 25.60
N LYS A 2 8.90 8.24 24.98
CA LYS A 2 7.66 8.66 24.31
C LYS A 2 7.58 7.93 22.97
N LEU A 3 6.38 7.43 22.62
CA LEU A 3 6.14 6.63 21.40
C LEU A 3 6.58 7.34 20.11
N LYS A 4 6.53 8.68 20.11
CA LYS A 4 6.96 9.56 19.03
C LYS A 4 8.47 9.58 18.78
N ASP A 5 9.28 9.25 19.78
CA ASP A 5 10.74 9.28 19.69
C ASP A 5 11.33 7.89 19.37
N ASP A 6 10.46 6.90 19.14
CA ASP A 6 10.87 5.53 18.85
C ASP A 6 11.28 5.40 17.36
N PRO A 7 12.56 5.10 17.07
CA PRO A 7 13.07 4.98 15.71
C PRO A 7 12.40 3.83 14.92
N ASP A 8 11.94 2.78 15.59
CA ASP A 8 11.31 1.64 14.93
C ASP A 8 9.89 1.99 14.48
N ILE A 9 9.18 2.81 15.25
CA ILE A 9 7.86 3.32 14.88
C ILE A 9 7.97 4.27 13.68
N ILE A 10 8.95 5.16 13.66
CA ILE A 10 9.20 6.05 12.52
C ILE A 10 9.51 5.24 11.25
N ARG A 11 10.36 4.21 11.37
CA ARG A 11 10.69 3.31 10.26
C ARG A 11 9.45 2.56 9.77
N TRP A 12 8.64 2.05 10.70
CA TRP A 12 7.41 1.32 10.37
C TRP A 12 6.40 2.20 9.62
N ILE A 13 6.14 3.43 10.09
CA ILE A 13 5.25 4.39 9.41
C ILE A 13 5.77 4.70 8.00
N ASN A 14 7.07 4.96 7.86
CA ASN A 14 7.67 5.25 6.56
C ASN A 14 7.68 4.05 5.61
N SER A 15 7.60 2.82 6.12
CA SER A 15 7.51 1.61 5.30
C SER A 15 6.11 1.31 4.75
N ARG A 16 5.04 1.97 5.28
CA ARG A 16 3.65 1.70 4.88
C ARG A 16 3.36 1.83 3.38
N PRO A 17 3.81 2.87 2.67
CA PRO A 17 3.59 2.96 1.22
C PRO A 17 4.22 1.79 0.46
N ARG A 18 5.39 1.33 0.90
CA ARG A 18 6.09 0.19 0.29
C ARG A 18 5.37 -1.13 0.58
N GLN A 19 4.88 -1.32 1.80
CA GLN A 19 4.10 -2.50 2.16
C GLN A 19 2.79 -2.57 1.34
N ALA A 20 2.08 -1.44 1.21
CA ALA A 20 0.85 -1.37 0.43
C ALA A 20 1.11 -1.64 -1.06
N LEU A 21 2.16 -1.07 -1.63
CA LEU A 21 2.62 -1.39 -2.99
C LEU A 21 2.88 -2.89 -3.15
N PHE A 22 3.65 -3.49 -2.24
CA PHE A 22 4.00 -4.90 -2.29
C PHE A 22 2.74 -5.80 -2.28
N VAL A 23 1.79 -5.52 -1.40
CA VAL A 23 0.53 -6.27 -1.32
C VAL A 23 -0.27 -6.15 -2.61
N SER A 24 -0.43 -4.94 -3.17
CA SER A 24 -1.14 -4.74 -4.43
C SER A 24 -0.49 -5.47 -5.59
N VAL A 25 0.84 -5.41 -5.71
CA VAL A 25 1.58 -6.15 -6.76
C VAL A 25 1.44 -7.66 -6.57
N ALA A 26 1.57 -8.16 -5.34
CA ALA A 26 1.39 -9.57 -5.04
C ALA A 26 -0.03 -10.05 -5.40
N MET A 27 -1.05 -9.22 -5.19
CA MET A 27 -2.43 -9.52 -5.56
C MET A 27 -2.62 -9.60 -7.07
N VAL A 28 -2.02 -8.68 -7.85
CA VAL A 28 -2.02 -8.75 -9.33
C VAL A 28 -1.38 -10.04 -9.81
N ILE A 29 -0.17 -10.37 -9.33
CA ILE A 29 0.56 -11.58 -9.73
C ILE A 29 -0.22 -12.84 -9.36
N SER A 30 -0.82 -12.88 -8.16
CA SER A 30 -1.64 -14.00 -7.71
C SER A 30 -2.86 -14.18 -8.61
N THR A 31 -3.53 -13.09 -8.97
CA THR A 31 -4.71 -13.12 -9.84
C THR A 31 -4.35 -13.60 -11.24
N MET A 32 -3.23 -13.11 -11.80
CA MET A 32 -2.69 -13.56 -13.07
C MET A 32 -2.35 -15.07 -13.03
N SER A 33 -1.71 -15.54 -11.97
CA SER A 33 -1.36 -16.94 -11.78
C SER A 33 -2.60 -17.83 -11.73
N ILE A 34 -3.62 -17.43 -10.96
CA ILE A 34 -4.90 -18.16 -10.86
C ILE A 34 -5.58 -18.21 -12.23
N GLY A 35 -5.57 -17.11 -12.99
CA GLY A 35 -6.11 -17.07 -14.34
C GLY A 35 -5.43 -18.05 -15.28
N LEU A 36 -4.09 -18.10 -15.26
CA LEU A 36 -3.29 -19.05 -16.03
C LEU A 36 -3.62 -20.51 -15.66
N PHE A 37 -3.70 -20.84 -14.36
CA PHE A 37 -4.06 -22.19 -13.91
C PHE A 37 -5.48 -22.61 -14.32
N LYS A 38 -6.39 -21.65 -14.48
CA LYS A 38 -7.76 -21.88 -14.95
C LYS A 38 -7.89 -21.88 -16.48
N GLY A 39 -6.79 -21.63 -17.21
CA GLY A 39 -6.79 -21.56 -18.68
C GLY A 39 -7.37 -20.27 -19.26
N PHE A 40 -7.51 -19.21 -18.45
CA PHE A 40 -7.93 -17.89 -18.94
C PHE A 40 -6.72 -17.11 -19.44
N ASP A 41 -6.88 -16.43 -20.58
CA ASP A 41 -5.90 -15.44 -21.03
C ASP A 41 -6.04 -14.15 -20.21
N MET A 42 -5.04 -13.90 -19.36
CA MET A 42 -4.96 -12.72 -18.50
C MET A 42 -4.17 -11.58 -19.15
N TRP A 43 -3.58 -11.77 -20.33
CA TRP A 43 -2.84 -10.73 -21.06
C TRP A 43 -3.77 -9.80 -21.85
N THR A 44 -4.85 -9.36 -21.21
CA THR A 44 -5.83 -8.45 -21.80
C THR A 44 -5.56 -7.00 -21.39
N SER A 45 -5.94 -6.06 -22.25
CA SER A 45 -5.86 -4.62 -21.96
C SER A 45 -6.62 -4.26 -20.68
N ASP A 46 -7.79 -4.88 -20.47
CA ASP A 46 -8.63 -4.64 -19.29
C ASP A 46 -7.93 -5.07 -17.99
N PHE A 47 -7.28 -6.24 -18.00
CA PHE A 47 -6.52 -6.71 -16.85
C PHE A 47 -5.31 -5.82 -16.54
N LEU A 48 -4.64 -5.29 -17.58
CA LEU A 48 -3.54 -4.36 -17.41
C LEU A 48 -4.00 -3.02 -16.80
N ILE A 49 -5.12 -2.47 -17.28
CA ILE A 49 -5.72 -1.25 -16.73
C ILE A 49 -6.12 -1.48 -15.26
N PHE A 50 -6.80 -2.59 -14.96
CA PHE A 50 -7.17 -2.97 -13.60
C PHE A 50 -5.94 -3.09 -12.68
N SER A 51 -4.87 -3.73 -13.16
CA SER A 51 -3.62 -3.89 -12.41
C SER A 51 -2.98 -2.56 -12.06
N CYS A 52 -2.90 -1.64 -13.04
CA CYS A 52 -2.39 -0.29 -12.81
C CYS A 52 -3.24 0.49 -11.79
N LEU A 53 -4.57 0.42 -11.91
CA LEU A 53 -5.49 1.06 -10.96
C LEU A 53 -5.35 0.47 -9.55
N LEU A 54 -5.22 -0.85 -9.42
CA LEU A 54 -5.06 -1.53 -8.13
C LEU A 54 -3.73 -1.17 -7.44
N ILE A 55 -2.65 -1.11 -8.21
CA ILE A 55 -1.33 -0.69 -7.70
C ILE A 55 -1.35 0.79 -7.29
N GLY A 56 -1.92 1.66 -8.14
CA GLY A 56 -2.08 3.08 -7.84
C GLY A 56 -2.93 3.31 -6.58
N PHE A 57 -4.04 2.59 -6.45
CA PHE A 57 -4.88 2.63 -5.26
C PHE A 57 -4.14 2.15 -4.01
N GLY A 58 -3.37 1.06 -4.10
CA GLY A 58 -2.53 0.57 -3.01
C GLY A 58 -1.52 1.61 -2.53
N LEU A 59 -0.84 2.28 -3.46
CA LEU A 59 0.05 3.39 -3.12
C LEU A 59 -0.67 4.53 -2.42
N LEU A 60 -1.83 4.97 -2.94
CA LEU A 60 -2.63 6.04 -2.32
C LEU A 60 -3.03 5.68 -0.89
N VAL A 61 -3.51 4.45 -0.66
CA VAL A 61 -3.86 3.95 0.68
C VAL A 61 -2.64 3.93 1.60
N GLY A 62 -1.50 3.44 1.13
CA GLY A 62 -0.27 3.41 1.91
C GLY A 62 0.25 4.80 2.29
N TRP A 63 0.08 5.80 1.41
CA TRP A 63 0.38 7.20 1.71
C TRP A 63 -0.60 7.82 2.70
N LEU A 64 -1.91 7.56 2.54
CA LEU A 64 -2.94 7.98 3.49
C LEU A 64 -2.70 7.41 4.89
N GLN A 65 -2.36 6.13 4.98
CA GLN A 65 -1.97 5.49 6.25
C GLN A 65 -0.74 6.15 6.86
N LYS A 66 0.29 6.45 6.06
CA LYS A 66 1.48 7.16 6.53
C LYS A 66 1.13 8.52 7.13
N ILE A 67 0.29 9.31 6.45
CA ILE A 67 -0.16 10.62 6.93
C ILE A 67 -0.99 10.48 8.20
N TYR A 68 -1.94 9.53 8.22
CA TYR A 68 -2.80 9.28 9.36
C TYR A 68 -1.99 8.90 10.62
N TYR A 69 -1.07 7.93 10.51
CA TYR A 69 -0.23 7.53 11.64
C TYR A 69 0.73 8.64 12.07
N LYS A 70 1.25 9.44 11.14
CA LYS A 70 2.00 10.64 11.51
C LYS A 70 1.15 11.60 12.33
N LYS A 71 -0.07 11.91 11.88
CA LYS A 71 -0.98 12.81 12.58
C LYS A 71 -1.37 12.30 13.98
N VAL A 72 -1.70 11.01 14.10
CA VAL A 72 -2.12 10.40 15.37
C VAL A 72 -0.96 10.26 16.36
N ILE A 73 0.24 9.92 15.90
CA ILE A 73 1.38 9.63 16.79
C ILE A 73 2.18 10.89 17.12
N PHE A 74 2.26 11.85 16.20
CA PHE A 74 3.03 13.09 16.39
C PHE A 74 2.18 14.31 16.74
N GLU A 75 0.85 14.16 16.85
CA GLU A 75 -0.07 15.25 17.21
C GLU A 75 0.18 16.54 16.41
N GLU A 76 0.53 16.41 15.12
CA GLU A 76 0.96 17.52 14.24
C GLU A 76 -0.20 18.49 13.88
N ASN A 77 -1.24 18.57 14.71
CA ASN A 77 -2.39 19.50 14.63
C ASN A 77 -3.01 19.83 16.01
N SER A 78 -2.38 19.55 17.15
CA SER A 78 -2.92 19.97 18.46
C SER A 78 -2.59 21.42 18.84
N ASP A 79 -1.94 22.17 17.95
CA ASP A 79 -1.67 23.61 18.12
C ASP A 79 -2.55 24.43 17.18
N HIS A 80 -3.84 24.52 17.49
CA HIS A 80 -4.67 25.68 17.16
C HIS A 80 -5.76 25.88 18.21
#